data_AF-Q9FDV4-F1
#
_entry.id   AF-Q9FDV4-F1
#
_cell.length_a   1.000
_cell.length_b   1.000
_cell.length_c   1.000
_cell.angle_alpha   90.00
_cell.angle_beta   90.00
_cell.angle_gamma   90.00
#
_symmetry.space_group_name_H-M   'P 1'
#
loop_
_entity.id
_entity.type
_entity.pdbx_description
1 polymer ?
#
loop_
_entity_poly.entity_id
_entity_poly.type
_entity_poly.pdbx_seq_one_letter_code
_entity_poly.pdbx_strand_id
1 'polypeptide(L)'
;MAQLDLTITELQDHIAHLNKVAEVLLNLNNNDIENRRLARYDYAKMNLTAAIKIEEVEKEIETSQNELNISIDEYEYLVRRLEKFGEILSDSKIIDTSRNEIQWE
;
A
#
# COMPACT_ATOMS: atom_id res chain seq x y z
N MET A 1 8.60 -10.83 1.20
CA MET A 1 7.16 -10.92 0.89
C MET A 1 6.36 -10.50 2.11
N ALA A 2 6.24 -11.29 3.18
CA ALA A 2 5.47 -10.91 4.37
C ALA A 2 5.76 -9.51 4.95
N GLN A 3 7.03 -9.07 4.96
CA GLN A 3 7.39 -7.72 5.41
C GLN A 3 6.89 -6.62 4.45
N LEU A 4 6.99 -6.84 3.13
CA LEU A 4 6.47 -5.89 2.14
C LEU A 4 4.94 -5.88 2.14
N ASP A 5 4.30 -7.04 2.31
CA ASP A 5 2.84 -7.14 2.46
C ASP A 5 2.36 -6.30 3.66
N LEU A 6 3.06 -6.41 4.80
CA LEU A 6 2.79 -5.60 5.98
C LEU A 6 3.00 -4.10 5.70
N THR A 7 4.14 -3.72 5.14
CA THR A 7 4.46 -2.31 4.83
C THR A 7 3.48 -1.70 3.84
N ILE A 8 3.07 -2.43 2.81
CA ILE A 8 2.04 -1.99 1.85
C ILE A 8 0.71 -1.77 2.57
N THR A 9 0.30 -2.70 3.45
CA THR A 9 -0.94 -2.57 4.22
C THR A 9 -0.90 -1.36 5.15
N GLU A 10 0.21 -1.17 5.88
CA GLU A 10 0.41 -0.02 6.77
C GLU A 10 0.37 1.32 6.02
N LEU A 11 1.00 1.41 4.85
CA LEU A 11 0.98 2.60 4.00
C LEU A 11 -0.43 2.88 3.46
N GLN A 12 -1.17 1.85 3.05
CA GLN A 12 -2.55 2.00 2.61
C GLN A 12 -3.47 2.50 3.72
N ASP A 13 -3.36 1.92 4.92
CA ASP A 13 -4.12 2.35 6.10
C ASP A 13 -3.77 3.79 6.49
N HIS A 14 -2.48 4.15 6.41
CA HIS A 14 -2.02 5.51 6.70
C HIS A 14 -2.58 6.53 5.70
N ILE A 15 -2.50 6.24 4.40
CA ILE A 15 -3.08 7.11 3.35
C ILE A 15 -4.58 7.25 3.52
N ALA A 16 -5.30 6.17 3.84
CA ALA A 16 -6.74 6.21 4.09
C ALA A 16 -7.08 7.11 5.28
N HIS A 17 -6.30 7.02 6.36
CA HIS A 17 -6.44 7.90 7.51
C HIS A 17 -6.22 9.38 7.13
N LEU A 18 -5.11 9.69 6.46
CA LEU A 18 -4.78 11.06 6.03
C LEU A 18 -5.83 11.64 5.08
N ASN A 19 -6.35 10.84 4.14
CA ASN A 19 -7.45 11.26 3.27
C ASN A 19 -8.69 11.64 4.07
N LYS A 20 -9.01 10.89 5.13
CA LYS A 20 -10.13 11.24 6.01
C LYS A 20 -9.86 12.53 6.79
N VAL A 21 -8.63 12.75 7.23
CA VAL A 21 -8.21 14.02 7.87
C VAL A 21 -8.39 15.19 6.90
N ALA A 22 -7.90 15.07 5.66
CA ALA A 22 -8.05 16.09 4.62
C ALA A 22 -9.53 16.42 4.36
N GLU A 23 -10.38 15.41 4.23
CA GLU A 23 -11.83 15.57 4.06
C GLU A 23 -12.46 16.38 5.21
N VAL A 24 -12.10 16.05 6.46
CA VAL A 24 -12.60 16.76 7.65
C VAL A 24 -12.12 18.22 7.66
N LEU A 25 -10.84 18.47 7.36
CA LEU A 25 -10.29 19.82 7.29
C LEU A 25 -10.97 20.69 6.23
N LEU A 26 -11.23 20.13 5.04
CA LEU A 26 -11.97 20.81 3.99
C LEU A 26 -13.41 21.14 4.42
N ASN A 27 -14.09 20.20 5.07
CA ASN A 27 -15.46 20.38 5.52
C ASN A 27 -15.60 21.38 6.69
N LEU A 28 -14.55 21.62 7.47
CA LEU A 28 -14.53 22.67 8.50
C LEU A 28 -14.65 24.09 7.92
N ASN A 29 -14.21 24.29 6.67
CA ASN A 29 -14.30 25.56 5.98
C ASN A 29 -15.51 25.66 5.02
N ASN A 30 -16.44 24.69 5.10
CA ASN A 30 -17.63 24.66 4.24
C ASN A 30 -18.63 25.78 4.60
N ASN A 31 -19.35 26.31 3.61
CA ASN A 31 -20.38 27.34 3.84
C ASN A 31 -21.61 26.78 4.59
N ASP A 32 -21.92 25.50 4.43
CA ASP A 32 -23.02 24.82 5.11
C ASP A 32 -22.71 24.63 6.60
N ILE A 33 -23.63 25.11 7.45
CA ILE A 33 -23.51 25.05 8.91
C ILE A 33 -23.55 23.61 9.41
N GLU A 34 -24.39 22.74 8.84
CA GLU A 34 -24.50 21.34 9.29
C GLU A 34 -23.25 20.54 8.92
N ASN A 35 -22.69 20.76 7.73
CA ASN A 35 -21.43 20.11 7.32
C ASN A 35 -20.26 20.55 8.22
N ARG A 36 -20.17 21.84 8.56
CA ARG A 36 -19.16 22.30 9.52
C ARG A 36 -19.35 21.70 10.91
N ARG A 37 -20.59 21.56 11.37
CA ARG A 37 -20.89 20.95 12.67
C ARG A 37 -20.47 19.48 12.70
N LEU A 38 -20.78 18.74 11.64
CA LEU A 38 -20.38 17.35 11.50
C LEU A 38 -18.84 17.22 11.43
N ALA A 39 -18.18 18.08 10.64
CA ALA A 39 -16.73 18.11 10.54
C ALA A 39 -16.04 18.38 11.90
N ARG A 40 -16.59 19.26 12.74
CA ARG A 40 -16.07 19.48 14.11
C ARG A 40 -16.17 18.24 14.99
N TYR A 41 -17.25 17.47 14.85
CA TYR A 41 -17.42 16.21 15.57
C TYR A 41 -16.40 15.18 15.11
N ASP A 42 -16.24 15.00 13.80
CA ASP A 42 -15.27 14.06 13.24
C ASP A 42 -13.83 14.47 13.60
N TYR A 43 -13.52 15.77 13.56
CA TYR A 43 -12.23 16.32 13.96
C TYR A 43 -11.88 15.95 15.42
N ALA A 44 -12.84 16.11 16.33
CA ALA A 44 -12.66 15.74 17.73
C ALA A 44 -12.54 14.22 17.92
N LYS A 45 -13.34 13.43 17.19
CA LYS A 45 -13.33 11.96 17.24
C LYS A 45 -12.00 11.38 16.75
N MET A 46 -11.36 12.04 15.79
CA MET A 46 -10.05 11.67 15.26
C MET A 46 -8.89 12.16 16.15
N ASN A 47 -9.18 12.85 17.25
CA ASN A 47 -8.18 13.44 18.16
C ASN A 47 -7.18 14.36 17.44
N LEU A 48 -7.65 15.10 16.43
CA LEU A 48 -6.78 15.99 15.66
C LEU A 48 -6.36 17.20 16.49
N THR A 49 -5.08 17.55 16.40
CA THR A 49 -4.51 18.70 17.09
C THR A 49 -4.79 19.98 16.29
N ALA A 50 -5.13 21.07 16.97
CA ALA A 50 -5.46 22.38 16.37
C ALA A 50 -4.37 22.98 15.47
N ALA A 51 -3.16 22.43 15.47
CA ALA A 51 -2.03 22.89 14.66
C ALA A 51 -1.94 22.24 13.27
N ILE A 52 -2.71 21.18 12.99
CA ILE A 52 -2.64 20.45 11.70
C ILE A 52 -3.09 21.37 10.55
N LYS A 53 -2.22 21.52 9.54
CA LYS A 53 -2.51 22.26 8.31
C LYS A 53 -2.80 21.31 7.15
N ILE A 54 -3.69 21.73 6.26
CA ILE A 54 -4.07 20.92 5.10
C ILE A 54 -2.88 20.67 4.16
N GLU A 55 -2.00 21.66 3.99
CA GLU A 55 -0.83 21.51 3.12
C GLU A 55 0.18 20.47 3.67
N GLU A 56 0.26 20.33 4.99
CA GLU A 56 1.10 19.31 5.63
C GLU A 56 0.52 17.91 5.41
N VAL A 57 -0.81 17.77 5.53
CA VAL A 57 -1.53 16.51 5.25
C VAL A 57 -1.38 16.09 3.78
N GLU A 58 -1.54 17.03 2.84
CA GLU A 58 -1.39 16.76 1.41
C GLU A 58 0.03 16.27 1.07
N LYS A 59 1.06 16.91 1.64
CA LYS A 59 2.46 16.51 1.45
C LYS A 59 2.75 15.12 2.03
N GLU A 60 2.16 14.79 3.17
CA GLU A 60 2.31 13.48 3.81
C GLU A 60 1.62 12.38 2.99
N ILE A 61 0.45 12.67 2.40
CA ILE A 61 -0.22 11.79 1.44
C ILE A 61 0.67 11.53 0.23
N GLU A 62 1.23 12.59 -0.39
CA GLU A 62 2.12 12.47 -1.55
C GLU A 62 3.34 11.59 -1.22
N THR A 63 3.96 11.84 -0.06
CA THR A 63 5.12 11.07 0.41
C THR A 63 4.76 9.59 0.61
N SER A 64 3.65 9.33 1.32
CA SER A 64 3.17 7.96 1.58
C SER A 64 2.80 7.22 0.30
N GLN A 65 2.19 7.91 -0.68
CA GLN A 65 1.87 7.33 -1.99
C GLN A 65 3.14 6.97 -2.78
N ASN A 66 4.17 7.80 -2.71
CA ASN A 66 5.46 7.50 -3.35
C ASN A 66 6.13 6.27 -2.70
N GLU A 67 6.14 6.18 -1.37
CA GLU A 67 6.65 5.02 -0.64
C GLU A 67 5.86 3.74 -0.95
N LEU A 68 4.53 3.86 -1.11
CA LEU A 68 3.67 2.75 -1.50
C LEU A 68 4.01 2.24 -2.89
N ASN A 69 4.21 3.13 -3.86
CA ASN A 69 4.60 2.75 -5.21
C ASN A 69 5.94 2.01 -5.23
N ILE A 70 6.94 2.52 -4.50
CA ILE A 70 8.25 1.86 -4.37
C ILE A 70 8.09 0.46 -3.77
N SER A 71 7.29 0.33 -2.70
CA SER A 71 7.07 -0.96 -2.04
C SER A 71 6.37 -1.98 -2.96
N ILE A 72 5.44 -1.52 -3.79
CA ILE A 72 4.76 -2.35 -4.80
C ILE A 72 5.73 -2.79 -5.90
N ASP A 73 6.58 -1.89 -6.40
CA ASP A 73 7.58 -2.21 -7.41
C ASP A 73 8.58 -3.27 -6.92
N GLU A 74 9.04 -3.14 -5.66
CA GLU A 74 9.90 -4.14 -5.03
C GLU A 74 9.20 -5.49 -4.85
N TYR A 75 7.93 -5.46 -4.46
CA TYR A 75 7.12 -6.66 -4.33
C TYR A 75 6.98 -7.39 -5.66
N GLU A 76 6.60 -6.67 -6.72
CA GLU A 76 6.45 -7.23 -8.06
C GLU A 76 7.77 -7.81 -8.59
N TYR A 77 8.89 -7.13 -8.35
CA TYR A 77 10.22 -7.64 -8.71
C TYR A 77 10.51 -9.00 -8.05
N LEU A 78 10.22 -9.13 -6.75
CA LEU A 78 10.43 -10.38 -6.02
C LEU A 78 9.52 -11.50 -6.52
N VAL A 79 8.25 -11.20 -6.81
CA VAL A 79 7.30 -12.16 -7.38
C VAL A 79 7.82 -12.68 -8.74
N ARG A 80 8.19 -11.78 -9.66
CA ARG A 80 8.75 -12.16 -10.97
C ARG A 80 10.00 -13.01 -10.86
N ARG A 81 10.86 -12.75 -9.86
CA ARG A 81 12.06 -13.56 -9.61
C ARG A 81 11.71 -14.95 -9.08
N LEU A 82 10.70 -15.05 -8.23
CA LEU A 82 10.21 -16.33 -7.71
C LEU A 82 9.56 -17.17 -8.81
N GLU A 83 8.76 -16.55 -9.68
CA GLU A 83 8.15 -17.21 -10.85
C GLU A 83 9.22 -17.82 -11.76
N LYS A 84 10.23 -17.03 -12.15
CA LYS A 84 11.38 -17.51 -12.94
C LYS A 84 12.12 -18.66 -12.27
N PHE A 85 12.29 -18.60 -10.95
CA PHE A 85 12.92 -19.69 -10.22
C PHE A 85 12.07 -20.96 -10.26
N GLY A 86 10.74 -20.83 -10.14
CA GLY A 86 9.79 -21.93 -10.32
C GLY A 86 9.87 -22.57 -11.71
N GLU A 87 9.92 -21.76 -12.77
CA GLU A 87 10.08 -22.22 -14.16
C GLU A 87 11.36 -23.04 -14.36
N ILE A 88 12.49 -22.55 -13.85
CA ILE A 88 13.78 -23.26 -13.92
C ILE A 88 13.70 -24.61 -13.19
N LEU A 89 13.06 -24.66 -12.03
CA LEU A 89 12.87 -25.90 -11.28
C LEU A 89 11.94 -26.88 -12.01
N SER A 90 10.86 -26.41 -12.64
CA SER A 90 10.00 -27.29 -13.43
C SER A 90 10.72 -27.87 -14.64
N ASP A 91 11.48 -27.03 -15.36
CA ASP A 91 12.21 -27.45 -16.55
C ASP A 91 13.31 -28.47 -16.20
N SER A 92 14.05 -28.23 -15.12
CA SER A 92 15.07 -29.18 -14.65
C SER A 92 14.46 -30.53 -14.22
N LYS A 93 13.27 -30.53 -13.59
CA LYS A 93 12.56 -31.77 -13.23
C LYS A 93 12.10 -32.55 -14.47
N ILE A 94 11.65 -31.86 -15.51
CA ILE A 94 11.30 -32.49 -16.80
C ILE A 94 12.54 -33.15 -17.40
N ILE A 95 13.68 -32.44 -17.45
CA ILE A 95 14.95 -32.96 -17.97
C ILE A 95 15.41 -34.21 -17.19
N ASP A 96 15.34 -34.19 -15.87
CA ASP A 96 15.74 -35.34 -15.04
C ASP A 96 14.82 -36.56 -15.27
N THR A 97 13.52 -36.33 -15.45
CA THR A 97 12.56 -37.40 -15.77
C THR A 97 12.85 -38.02 -17.14
N SER A 98 13.03 -37.20 -18.18
CA SER A 98 13.38 -37.69 -19.53
C SER A 98 14.73 -38.44 -19.57
N ARG A 99 15.71 -37.98 -18.79
CA ARG A 99 17.03 -38.62 -18.74
C ARG A 99 16.97 -40.00 -18.06
N ASN A 100 16.14 -40.16 -17.04
CA ASN A 100 15.95 -41.44 -16.37
C ASN A 100 15.20 -42.45 -17.25
N GLU A 101 14.29 -42.02 -18.12
CA GLU A 101 13.58 -42.91 -19.06
C GLU A 101 14.51 -43.46 -20.16
N ILE A 102 15.43 -42.65 -20.68
CA ILE A 102 16.37 -43.05 -21.75
C ILE A 102 17.46 -44.03 -21.24
N GLN A 103 17.76 -44.06 -19.94
CA GLN A 103 18.77 -44.96 -19.39
C GLN A 103 18.34 -46.43 -19.26
N TRP A 104 17.07 -46.76 -19.50
CA TRP A 104 16.54 -48.13 -19.42
C TRP A 104 16.30 -48.82 -20.77
N GLU A 105 16.64 -48.17 -21.89
CA GLU A 105 16.67 -48.75 -23.25
C GLU A 105 18.11 -49.11 -23.68
#